data_AF-A0A951Q7B3-F1
#
_entry.id   AF-A0A951Q7B3-F1
#
_cell.length_a   1.000
_cell.length_b   1.000
_cell.length_c   1.000
_cell.angle_alpha   90.00
_cell.angle_beta   90.00
_cell.angle_gamma   90.00
#
_symmetry.space_group_name_H-M   'P 1'
#
loop_
_entity.id
_entity.type
_entity.pdbx_description
1 polymer ?
#
loop_
_entity_poly.entity_id
_entity_poly.type
_entity_poly.pdbx_seq_one_letter_code
_entity_poly.pdbx_strand_id
1 'polypeptide(L)' 'MNPIELEWQHLKKDELAAKSFEDELDLAYAVMDGVQTRGKKGNYSTQRVKFSSHSSA' A
#
# COMPACT_ATOMS: atom_id res chain seq x y z
N MET A 1 0.25 18.13 -9.72
CA MET A 1 0.67 16.73 -9.52
C MET A 1 0.33 16.37 -8.08
N ASN A 2 -0.28 15.22 -7.84
CA ASN A 2 -0.78 14.81 -6.53
C ASN A 2 0.34 14.09 -5.75
N PRO A 3 0.67 14.53 -4.52
CA PRO A 3 1.83 14.02 -3.77
C PRO A 3 1.89 12.50 -3.60
N ILE A 4 0.75 11.81 -3.66
CA ILE A 4 0.67 10.36 -3.52
C ILE A 4 1.37 9.60 -4.66
N GLU A 5 1.49 10.19 -5.85
CA GLU A 5 2.08 9.51 -7.01
C GLU A 5 3.55 9.13 -6.77
N LEU A 6 4.31 10.00 -6.08
CA LEU A 6 5.69 9.74 -5.74
C LEU A 6 5.79 8.56 -4.75
N GLU A 7 4.90 8.52 -3.77
CA GLU A 7 4.84 7.46 -2.77
C GLU A 7 4.53 6.10 -3.41
N TRP A 8 3.65 6.07 -4.41
CA TRP A 8 3.38 4.86 -5.20
C TRP A 8 4.57 4.42 -6.04
N GLN A 9 5.34 5.36 -6.59
CA GLN A 9 6.55 5.03 -7.34
C GLN A 9 7.60 4.37 -6.45
N HIS A 10 7.80 4.91 -5.24
CA HIS A 10 8.66 4.29 -4.25
C HIS A 10 8.15 2.90 -3.86
N LEU A 11 6.86 2.77 -3.52
CA LEU A 11 6.26 1.49 -3.15
C LEU A 11 6.53 0.39 -4.18
N LYS A 12 6.38 0.71 -5.46
CA LYS A 12 6.60 -0.25 -6.55
C LYS A 12 8.07 -0.61 -6.71
N LYS A 13 8.97 0.36 -6.53
CA LYS A 13 10.41 0.20 -6.77
C LYS A 13 11.11 -0.47 -5.61
N ASP A 14 10.86 0.00 -4.40
CA ASP A 14 11.65 -0.32 -3.22
C ASP A 14 11.03 -1.49 -2.44
N GLU A 15 9.70 -1.52 -2.30
CA GLU A 15 8.99 -2.52 -1.51
C GLU A 15 8.48 -3.71 -2.35
N LEU A 16 7.87 -3.47 -3.53
CA LEU A 16 7.43 -4.56 -4.42
C LEU A 16 8.54 -5.09 -5.32
N ALA A 17 9.58 -4.28 -5.58
CA ALA A 17 10.84 -4.67 -6.23
C ALA A 17 10.70 -5.57 -7.47
N ALA A 18 9.73 -5.28 -8.33
CA ALA A 18 9.43 -6.07 -9.54
C ALA A 18 9.10 -7.56 -9.30
N LYS A 19 8.65 -7.91 -8.09
CA LYS A 19 8.16 -9.25 -7.75
C LYS A 19 6.94 -9.60 -8.63
N SER A 20 6.88 -10.85 -9.10
CA SER A 20 5.68 -11.41 -9.71
C SER A 20 4.72 -11.93 -8.64
N PHE A 21 3.41 -11.79 -8.90
CA PHE A 21 2.36 -12.23 -8.00
C PHE A 21 1.50 -13.29 -8.70
N GLU A 22 1.11 -14.32 -7.97
CA GLU A 22 0.31 -15.42 -8.51
C GLU A 22 -1.14 -14.98 -8.78
N ASP A 23 -1.68 -14.12 -7.92
CA ASP A 23 -3.03 -13.57 -8.04
C ASP A 23 -3.17 -12.18 -7.39
N GLU A 24 -4.38 -11.63 -7.44
CA GLU A 24 -4.69 -10.32 -6.85
C GLU A 24 -4.61 -10.32 -5.31
N LEU A 25 -4.85 -11.47 -4.66
CA LEU A 25 -4.79 -11.57 -3.21
C LEU A 25 -3.34 -11.52 -2.72
N ASP A 26 -2.42 -12.21 -3.41
CA ASP A 26 -0.97 -12.15 -3.16
C ASP A 26 -0.44 -10.73 -3.38
N LEU A 27 -0.86 -10.08 -4.47
CA LEU A 27 -0.54 -8.66 -4.71
C LEU A 27 -1.05 -7.76 -3.58
N ALA A 28 -2.30 -7.94 -3.14
CA ALA A 28 -2.89 -7.13 -2.08
C ALA A 28 -2.11 -7.27 -0.76
N TYR A 29 -1.71 -8.49 -0.39
CA TYR A 29 -0.88 -8.72 0.79
C TYR A 29 0.50 -8.09 0.67
N ALA A 30 1.15 -8.19 -0.49
CA ALA A 30 2.45 -7.56 -0.72
C ALA A 30 2.37 -6.03 -0.65
N VAL A 31 1.32 -5.42 -1.20
CA VAL A 31 1.08 -3.97 -1.09
C VAL A 31 0.87 -3.57 0.37
N MET A 32 0.06 -4.32 1.12
CA MET A 32 -0.16 -4.06 2.55
C MET A 32 1.14 -4.13 3.36
N ASP A 33 1.97 -5.14 3.12
CA ASP A 33 3.25 -5.32 3.81
C ASP A 33 4.25 -4.23 3.43
N GLY A 34 4.32 -3.85 2.15
CA GLY A 34 5.16 -2.74 1.69
C GLY A 34 4.79 -1.43 2.37
N VAL A 35 3.50 -1.09 2.44
CA VAL A 35 3.02 0.11 3.14
C VAL A 35 3.39 0.05 4.63
N GLN A 36 3.20 -1.09 5.28
CA GLN A 36 3.53 -1.26 6.70
C GLN A 36 5.05 -1.12 6.96
N THR A 37 5.88 -1.74 6.13
CA THR A 37 7.35 -1.68 6.23
C THR A 37 7.85 -0.25 6.05
N ARG A 38 7.30 0.47 5.08
CA ARG A 38 7.62 1.87 4.81
C ARG A 38 7.21 2.79 5.97
N GLY A 39 6.02 2.56 6.54
CA GLY A 39 5.55 3.25 7.74
C GLY A 39 6.51 3.04 8.92
N LYS A 40 6.88 1.79 9.22
CA LYS A 40 7.85 1.46 10.29
C LYS A 40 9.19 2.15 10.08
N LYS A 41 9.71 2.17 8.85
CA LYS A 41 10.97 2.85 8.51
C LYS A 41 10.90 4.36 8.73
N GLY A 42 9.72 4.97 8.56
CA GLY A 42 9.46 6.39 8.80
C GLY A 42 9.00 6.74 10.21
N ASN A 43 8.96 5.80 11.16
CA ASN A 43 8.33 5.97 12.48
C ASN A 43 6.85 6.37 12.44
N TYR A 44 6.11 5.88 11.43
CA TYR A 44 4.67 6.07 11.29
C TYR A 44 3.92 4.75 11.53
N SER A 45 2.72 4.84 12.13
CA SER A 45 1.79 3.72 12.22
C SER A 45 0.87 3.67 11.01
N THR A 46 0.73 2.50 10.39
CA THR A 46 -0.20 2.28 9.27
C THR A 46 -1.48 1.62 9.76
N GLN A 47 -2.63 2.09 9.26
CA GLN A 47 -3.94 1.51 9.59
C GLN A 47 -4.66 1.11 8.31
N ARG A 48 -5.25 -0.10 8.30
CA ARG A 48 -6.18 -0.53 7.25
C ARG A 48 -7.58 -0.07 7.61
N VAL A 49 -8.20 0.70 6.73
CA VAL A 49 -9.59 1.17 6.89
C VAL A 49 -10.47 0.41 5.91
N LYS A 50 -11.52 -0.24 6.42
CA LYS A 50 -12.58 -0.82 5.61
C LYS A 50 -13.71 0.20 5.55
N PHE A 51 -13.99 0.75 4.38
CA PHE A 51 -15.16 1.60 4.20
C PHE A 51 -16.42 0.73 4.31
N SER A 52 -17.30 1.06 5.25
CA SER A 52 -18.65 0.49 5.30
C SER A 52 -19.48 1.07 4.17
N SER A 53 -20.21 0.24 3.44
CA SER A 53 -21.07 0.62 2.30
C SER A 53 -22.32 1.44 2.69
N HIS A 54 -22.31 2.16 3.80
CA HIS A 54 -23.36 3.14 4.11
C HIS A 54 -23.10 4.41 3.30
N SER A 55 -23.51 4.36 2.04
CA SER A 55 -23.75 5.56 1.26
C SER A 55 -24.90 6.32 1.92
N SER A 56 -24.63 7.51 2.44
CA SER A 56 -25.64 8.45 2.90
C SER A 56 -25.10 9.86 2.69
N ALA A 57 -25.31 10.39 1.48
CA ALA A 57 -25.75 11.74 1.15
C ALA A 57 -25.70 11.90 -0.38
#